data_AF-A0A5C9BT05-F1
#
_entry.id   AF-A0A5C9BT05-F1
#
_cell.length_a   1.000
_cell.length_b   1.000
_cell.length_c   1.000
_cell.angle_alpha   90.00
_cell.angle_beta   90.00
_cell.angle_gamma   90.00
#
_symmetry.space_group_name_H-M   'P 1'
#
loop_
_entity.id
_entity.type
_entity.pdbx_description
1 polymer ?
#
loop_
_entity_poly.entity_id
_entity_poly.type
_entity_poly.pdbx_seq_one_letter_code
_entity_poly.pdbx_strand_id
1 'polypeptide(L)'
;MANSSPSSKSAEFSIGQQDLKCPFCGFEKLIQLAADTEIVEQDFHAILIRVQEWREKSGENTNAGQSEVRCSGCGANVVFVGSLTSSECPYCAAPIQLDKVHDSPKRIPVHGVLSFQIVKEKARLNLSEWVRSRWFAATRARVVTITP
;
A
#
# COMPACT_ATOMS: atom_id res chain seq x y z
N MET A 1 35.76 0.45 0.27
CA MET A 1 34.60 1.37 0.35
C MET A 1 33.35 0.54 0.04
N ALA A 2 32.82 -0.14 1.05
CA ALA A 2 31.67 -1.03 0.90
C ALA A 2 30.40 -0.22 1.20
N ASN A 3 29.68 0.18 0.15
CA ASN A 3 28.33 0.72 0.29
C ASN A 3 27.41 -0.46 0.62
N SER A 4 27.13 -0.64 1.91
CA SER A 4 26.08 -1.53 2.39
C SER A 4 24.72 -1.02 1.91
N SER A 5 24.05 -1.83 1.10
CA SER A 5 22.63 -1.66 0.77
C SER A 5 21.81 -1.45 2.05
N PRO A 6 20.91 -0.45 2.12
CA PRO A 6 20.03 -0.33 3.26
C PRO A 6 19.05 -1.50 3.23
N SER A 7 19.21 -2.39 4.21
CA SER A 7 18.18 -3.33 4.64
C SER A 7 16.82 -2.62 4.66
N SER A 8 15.85 -3.18 3.95
CA SER A 8 14.48 -2.67 3.88
C SER A 8 13.80 -2.76 5.26
N LYS A 9 14.07 -1.83 6.16
CA LYS A 9 13.32 -1.67 7.40
C LYS A 9 12.25 -0.60 7.20
N SER A 10 11.03 -0.90 7.67
CA SER A 10 9.85 -0.05 7.53
C SER A 10 10.01 1.23 8.34
N ALA A 11 9.86 2.39 7.69
CA ALA A 11 9.71 3.67 8.38
C ALA A 11 8.34 3.75 9.07
N GLU A 12 8.28 4.37 10.24
CA GLU A 12 7.07 4.54 11.05
C GLU A 12 6.49 5.94 10.85
N PHE A 13 5.17 6.04 10.72
CA PHE A 13 4.48 7.31 10.56
C PHE A 13 4.16 7.95 11.91
N SER A 14 4.65 9.16 12.14
CA SER A 14 4.37 9.92 13.37
C SER A 14 3.21 10.88 13.14
N ILE A 15 2.06 10.56 13.75
CA ILE A 15 0.81 11.32 13.59
C ILE A 15 0.94 12.77 14.06
N GLY A 16 1.66 13.03 15.16
CA GLY A 16 1.78 14.39 15.70
C GLY A 16 2.60 15.35 14.81
N GLN A 17 3.57 14.82 14.06
CA GLN A 17 4.47 15.60 13.20
C GLN A 17 4.12 15.44 11.71
N GLN A 18 3.22 14.52 11.36
CA GLN A 18 2.85 14.18 9.98
C GLN A 18 4.07 13.83 9.12
N ASP A 19 5.01 13.08 9.69
CA ASP A 19 6.26 12.68 9.05
C ASP A 19 6.53 11.17 9.19
N LEU A 20 7.43 10.67 8.35
CA LEU A 20 7.93 9.31 8.40
C LEU A 20 9.30 9.31 9.07
N LYS A 21 9.43 8.53 10.15
CA LYS A 21 10.67 8.37 10.90
C LYS A 21 11.15 6.94 10.84
N CYS A 22 12.43 6.74 10.52
CA CYS A 22 13.07 5.45 10.67
C CYS A 22 13.69 5.36 12.07
N PRO A 23 13.23 4.44 12.95
CA PRO A 23 13.74 4.34 14.31
C PRO A 23 15.19 3.82 14.38
N PHE A 24 15.76 3.35 13.26
CA PHE A 24 17.07 2.70 13.24
C PHE A 24 18.20 3.57 12.68
N CYS A 25 17.92 4.37 11.64
CA CYS A 25 18.94 5.20 10.98
C CYS A 25 18.74 6.71 11.20
N GLY A 26 17.65 7.12 11.86
CA GLY A 26 17.35 8.54 12.09
C GLY A 26 16.87 9.28 10.84
N PHE A 27 16.53 8.56 9.76
CA PHE A 27 15.93 9.16 8.57
C PHE A 27 14.55 9.72 8.89
N GLU A 28 14.33 10.99 8.57
CA GLU A 28 13.04 11.67 8.71
C GLU A 28 12.60 12.24 7.36
N LYS A 29 11.33 12.04 7.01
CA LYS A 29 10.72 12.58 5.79
C LYS A 29 9.38 13.21 6.10
N LEU A 30 9.30 14.53 5.96
CA LEU A 30 8.05 15.28 6.09
C LEU A 30 7.08 14.88 4.96
N ILE A 31 5.82 14.59 5.29
CA ILE A 31 4.77 14.41 4.30
C ILE A 31 4.14 15.77 4.01
N GLN A 32 4.35 16.28 2.79
CA GLN A 32 3.69 17.50 2.34
C GLN A 32 2.26 17.16 1.93
N LEU A 33 1.30 17.60 2.73
CA LEU A 33 -0.11 17.55 2.38
C LEU A 33 -0.47 18.86 1.70
N ALA A 34 -0.93 18.79 0.45
CA ALA A 34 -1.44 19.95 -0.26
C ALA A 34 -2.72 20.42 0.44
N ALA A 35 -2.69 21.63 1.01
CA ALA A 35 -3.74 22.15 1.88
C ALA A 35 -5.08 22.37 1.16
N ASP A 36 -5.07 22.44 -0.16
CA ASP A 36 -6.20 22.67 -1.06
C ASP A 36 -6.70 21.39 -1.74
N THR A 37 -6.08 20.24 -1.49
CA THR A 37 -6.49 18.98 -2.09
C THR A 37 -7.64 18.36 -1.29
N GLU A 38 -8.84 18.44 -1.86
CA GLU A 38 -10.04 17.81 -1.31
C GLU A 38 -10.15 16.35 -1.77
N ILE A 39 -10.23 15.42 -0.82
CA ILE A 39 -10.52 14.01 -1.12
C ILE A 39 -12.03 13.83 -1.10
N VAL A 40 -12.62 13.68 -2.28
CA VAL A 40 -14.06 13.51 -2.46
C VAL A 40 -14.45 12.03 -2.44
N GLU A 41 -15.50 11.70 -1.69
CA GLU A 41 -16.10 10.37 -1.69
C GLU A 41 -16.59 9.99 -3.09
N GLN A 42 -16.25 8.77 -3.52
CA GLN A 42 -16.65 8.25 -4.82
C GLN A 42 -17.80 7.26 -4.66
N ASP A 43 -18.81 7.36 -5.52
CA ASP A 43 -19.89 6.37 -5.56
C ASP A 43 -19.34 4.98 -5.91
N PHE A 44 -19.69 4.00 -5.08
CA PHE A 44 -19.16 2.64 -5.19
C PHE A 44 -19.51 1.98 -6.53
N HIS A 45 -20.77 2.09 -6.97
CA HIS A 45 -21.23 1.42 -8.20
C HIS A 45 -20.64 2.08 -9.44
N ALA A 46 -20.57 3.41 -9.47
CA ALA A 46 -19.93 4.16 -10.53
C ALA A 46 -18.44 3.79 -10.68
N ILE A 47 -17.73 3.59 -9.57
CA ILE A 47 -16.33 3.14 -9.59
C ILE A 47 -16.21 1.71 -10.13
N LEU A 48 -17.10 0.79 -9.76
CA LEU A 48 -17.07 -0.58 -10.29
C LEU A 48 -17.21 -0.61 -11.81
N ILE A 49 -18.16 0.16 -12.36
CA ILE A 49 -18.36 0.29 -13.82
C ILE A 49 -17.08 0.84 -14.47
N ARG A 50 -16.52 1.93 -13.92
CA ARG A 50 -15.29 2.55 -14.45
C ARG A 50 -14.09 1.59 -14.42
N VAL A 51 -13.94 0.80 -13.35
CA VAL A 51 -12.88 -0.21 -13.24
C VAL A 51 -13.06 -1.31 -14.27
N GLN A 52 -14.29 -1.74 -14.53
CA GLN A 52 -14.58 -2.74 -15.56
C GLN A 52 -14.23 -2.22 -16.96
N GLU A 53 -14.71 -1.03 -17.32
CA GLU A 53 -14.37 -0.39 -18.61
C GLU A 53 -12.86 -0.22 -18.78
N TRP A 54 -12.16 0.12 -17.69
CA TRP A 54 -10.71 0.26 -17.71
C TRP A 54 -10.02 -1.08 -18.00
N ARG A 55 -10.48 -2.18 -17.40
CA ARG A 55 -9.95 -3.53 -17.69
C ARG A 55 -10.18 -3.94 -19.14
N GLU A 56 -11.34 -3.63 -19.70
CA GLU A 56 -11.68 -3.91 -21.09
C GLU A 56 -10.81 -3.10 -22.06
N LYS A 57 -10.61 -1.79 -21.78
CA LYS A 57 -9.76 -0.89 -22.58
C LYS A 57 -8.26 -1.20 -22.47
N SER A 58 -7.80 -1.67 -21.32
CA SER A 58 -6.39 -2.06 -21.11
C SER A 58 -5.96 -3.25 -21.97
N GLY A 59 -6.91 -3.94 -22.62
CA GLY A 59 -6.68 -4.99 -23.60
C GLY A 59 -5.99 -6.23 -23.02
N GLU A 60 -6.16 -7.35 -23.71
CA GLU A 60 -5.34 -8.54 -23.48
C GLU A 60 -3.99 -8.34 -24.17
N ASN A 61 -3.16 -7.43 -23.62
CA ASN A 61 -1.78 -7.33 -24.09
C ASN A 61 -1.10 -8.66 -23.74
N THR A 62 -0.79 -9.48 -24.74
CA THR A 62 -0.12 -10.77 -24.59
C THR A 62 1.31 -10.64 -24.02
N ASN A 63 1.85 -9.41 -24.01
CA ASN A 63 3.08 -9.02 -23.32
C ASN A 63 2.86 -8.19 -22.03
N ALA A 64 1.62 -7.84 -21.65
CA ALA A 64 1.32 -7.12 -20.40
C ALA A 64 1.43 -8.06 -19.20
N GLY A 65 2.66 -8.19 -18.74
CA GLY A 65 3.04 -9.08 -17.67
C GLY A 65 4.48 -9.53 -17.82
N GLN A 66 5.10 -9.41 -18.99
CA GLN A 66 6.50 -9.76 -19.21
C GLN A 66 7.41 -8.60 -18.81
N SER A 67 8.09 -8.73 -17.68
CA SER A 67 9.10 -7.78 -17.22
C SER A 67 10.45 -8.48 -17.19
N GLU A 68 11.36 -8.07 -18.08
CA GLU A 68 12.75 -8.51 -18.03
C GLU A 68 13.49 -7.70 -16.95
N VAL A 69 14.07 -8.41 -15.98
CA VAL A 69 14.85 -7.81 -14.90
C VAL A 69 16.24 -8.43 -14.89
N ARG A 70 17.26 -7.58 -14.79
CA ARG A 70 18.64 -8.00 -14.61
C ARG A 70 18.90 -8.29 -13.13
N CYS A 71 19.26 -9.53 -12.81
CA CYS A 71 19.57 -9.96 -11.44
C CYS A 71 20.85 -9.28 -10.92
N SER A 72 20.79 -8.66 -9.76
CA SER A 72 21.95 -8.03 -9.10
C SER A 72 22.95 -9.04 -8.54
N GLY A 73 22.52 -10.27 -8.25
CA GLY A 73 23.38 -11.32 -7.68
C GLY A 73 24.28 -12.01 -8.71
N CYS A 74 23.71 -12.43 -9.86
CA CYS A 74 24.45 -13.19 -10.89
C CYS A 74 24.52 -12.51 -12.25
N GLY A 75 23.84 -11.37 -12.45
CA GLY A 75 23.84 -10.65 -13.72
C GLY A 75 22.96 -11.24 -14.82
N ALA A 76 22.27 -12.36 -14.57
CA ALA A 76 21.34 -12.97 -15.52
C ALA A 76 20.11 -12.08 -15.76
N ASN A 77 19.60 -12.07 -16.99
CA ASN A 77 18.31 -11.47 -17.30
C ASN A 77 17.21 -12.52 -17.09
N VAL A 78 16.21 -12.18 -16.28
CA VAL A 78 15.09 -13.07 -15.95
C VAL A 78 13.81 -12.39 -16.42
N VAL A 79 12.98 -13.12 -17.19
CA VAL A 79 11.67 -12.64 -17.64
C VAL A 79 10.61 -13.11 -16.66
N PHE A 80 9.94 -12.17 -16.00
CA PHE A 80 8.80 -12.45 -15.14
C PHE A 80 7.51 -12.29 -15.90
N VAL A 81 6.53 -13.18 -15.67
CA VAL A 81 5.21 -13.11 -16.30
C VAL A 81 4.16 -12.86 -15.21
N GLY A 82 3.46 -11.72 -15.26
CA GLY A 82 2.34 -11.37 -14.38
C GLY A 82 2.63 -10.21 -13.42
N SER A 83 1.86 -10.13 -12.32
CA SER A 83 1.94 -9.05 -11.32
C SER A 83 2.65 -9.46 -10.02
N LEU A 84 3.30 -10.62 -10.00
CA LEU A 84 3.99 -11.13 -8.81
C LEU A 84 5.20 -10.23 -8.54
N THR A 85 5.17 -9.51 -7.41
CA THR A 85 6.20 -8.55 -6.97
C THR A 85 7.46 -9.18 -6.40
N SER A 86 7.45 -10.49 -6.15
CA SER A 86 8.55 -11.20 -5.50
C SER A 86 8.73 -12.56 -6.12
N SER A 87 9.91 -12.76 -6.70
CA SER A 87 10.35 -14.02 -7.28
C SER A 87 11.86 -14.10 -7.08
N GLU A 88 12.32 -15.25 -6.60
CA GLU A 88 13.74 -15.52 -6.48
C GLU A 88 14.33 -15.75 -7.88
N CYS A 89 15.58 -15.37 -8.07
CA CYS A 89 16.32 -15.66 -9.30
C CYS A 89 16.45 -17.18 -9.47
N PRO A 90 16.01 -17.79 -10.59
CA PRO A 90 16.13 -19.24 -10.78
C PRO A 90 17.58 -19.72 -10.88
N TYR A 91 18.53 -18.81 -11.13
CA TYR A 91 19.94 -19.15 -11.26
C TYR A 91 20.71 -19.11 -9.92
N CYS A 92 20.44 -18.11 -9.09
CA CYS A 92 21.24 -17.85 -7.90
C CYS A 92 20.42 -17.66 -6.61
N ALA A 93 19.10 -17.87 -6.68
CA ALA A 93 18.15 -17.68 -5.58
C ALA A 93 18.16 -16.28 -4.92
N ALA A 94 18.79 -15.29 -5.58
CA ALA A 94 18.76 -13.93 -5.07
C ALA A 94 17.33 -13.37 -5.17
N PRO A 95 16.82 -12.67 -4.13
CA PRO A 95 15.51 -12.07 -4.19
C PRO A 95 15.49 -10.98 -5.27
N ILE A 96 14.57 -11.07 -6.23
CA ILE A 96 14.38 -10.05 -7.25
C ILE A 96 13.14 -9.21 -6.88
N GLN A 97 13.35 -7.91 -6.77
CA GLN A 97 12.28 -6.93 -6.67
C GLN A 97 12.05 -6.36 -8.06
N LEU A 98 10.83 -6.47 -8.55
CA LEU A 98 10.43 -5.90 -9.83
C LEU A 98 10.19 -4.40 -9.64
N ASP A 99 11.11 -3.58 -10.14
CA ASP A 99 11.02 -2.11 -10.03
C ASP A 99 9.76 -1.52 -10.73
N LYS A 100 9.22 -2.23 -11.73
CA LYS A 100 8.13 -1.76 -12.59
C LYS A 100 6.75 -2.33 -12.27
N VAL A 101 6.54 -3.05 -11.16
CA VAL A 101 5.18 -3.55 -10.85
C VAL A 101 4.21 -2.40 -10.58
N HIS A 102 4.72 -1.22 -10.20
CA HIS A 102 3.92 0.00 -10.05
C HIS A 102 3.25 0.46 -11.35
N ASP A 103 3.80 0.12 -12.51
CA ASP A 103 3.34 0.59 -13.83
C ASP A 103 2.41 -0.40 -14.55
N SER A 104 1.94 -1.45 -13.86
CA SER A 104 1.07 -2.44 -14.49
C SER A 104 -0.27 -1.81 -14.94
N PRO A 105 -0.65 -1.92 -16.22
CA PRO A 105 -1.90 -1.35 -16.75
C PRO A 105 -3.17 -2.04 -16.20
N LYS A 106 -3.01 -3.08 -15.36
CA LYS A 106 -4.10 -3.79 -14.67
C LYS A 106 -4.30 -3.33 -13.22
N ARG A 107 -3.43 -2.47 -12.66
CA ARG A 107 -3.50 -2.00 -11.26
C ARG A 107 -4.45 -0.84 -11.04
N ILE A 108 -5.48 -1.02 -10.22
CA ILE A 108 -6.38 0.08 -9.85
C ILE A 108 -5.54 1.24 -9.28
N PRO A 109 -5.59 2.44 -9.91
CA PRO A 109 -4.78 3.56 -9.45
C PRO A 109 -5.24 4.01 -8.05
N VAL A 110 -4.28 4.41 -7.23
CA VAL A 110 -4.57 4.98 -5.90
C VAL A 110 -5.19 6.36 -6.12
N HIS A 111 -6.45 6.54 -5.69
CA HIS A 111 -7.17 7.81 -5.83
C HIS A 111 -6.71 8.85 -4.80
N GLY A 112 -6.30 8.40 -3.61
CA GLY A 112 -5.80 9.28 -2.56
C GLY A 112 -5.27 8.48 -1.38
N VAL A 113 -4.44 9.14 -0.57
CA VAL A 113 -3.95 8.62 0.71
C VAL A 113 -4.30 9.64 1.77
N LEU A 114 -4.98 9.20 2.83
CA LEU A 114 -5.32 10.04 3.97
C LEU A 114 -4.39 9.68 5.13
N SER A 115 -3.72 10.69 5.70
CA SER A 115 -2.91 10.49 6.89
C SER A 115 -3.78 10.38 8.15
N PHE A 116 -3.34 9.57 9.10
CA PHE A 116 -4.00 9.49 10.40
C PHE A 116 -3.77 10.79 11.17
N GLN A 117 -4.83 11.28 11.82
CA GLN A 117 -4.79 12.49 12.66
C GLN A 117 -4.95 12.19 14.15
N ILE A 118 -5.42 10.98 14.50
CA ILE A 118 -5.63 10.56 15.89
C ILE A 118 -4.74 9.36 16.21
N VAL A 119 -4.10 9.40 17.37
CA VAL A 119 -3.30 8.28 17.88
C VAL A 119 -4.21 7.09 18.25
N LYS A 120 -3.63 5.89 18.23
CA LYS A 120 -4.34 4.61 18.42
C LYS A 120 -5.13 4.57 19.73
N GLU A 121 -4.56 5.08 20.81
CA GLU A 121 -5.15 5.12 22.14
C GLU A 121 -6.43 5.94 22.15
N LYS A 122 -6.39 7.12 21.53
CA LYS A 122 -7.54 8.03 21.40
C LYS A 122 -8.62 7.43 20.49
N ALA A 123 -8.22 6.82 19.38
CA ALA A 123 -9.15 6.11 18.49
C ALA A 123 -9.91 5.00 19.23
N ARG A 124 -9.21 4.23 20.07
CA ARG A 124 -9.82 3.15 20.87
C ARG A 124 -10.81 3.69 21.90
N LEU A 125 -10.48 4.78 22.59
CA LEU A 125 -11.38 5.43 23.55
C LEU A 125 -12.65 5.93 22.86
N ASN A 126 -12.51 6.73 21.81
CA ASN A 126 -13.63 7.27 21.04
C ASN A 126 -14.55 6.16 20.51
N LEU A 127 -13.98 5.08 19.97
CA LEU A 127 -14.76 3.94 19.51
C LEU A 127 -15.53 3.27 20.66
N SER A 128 -14.88 3.09 21.81
CA SER A 128 -15.52 2.45 22.97
C SER A 128 -16.68 3.27 23.54
N GLU A 129 -16.55 4.60 23.58
CA GLU A 129 -17.61 5.51 24.02
C GLU A 129 -18.79 5.50 23.05
N TRP A 130 -18.50 5.56 21.75
CA TRP A 130 -19.49 5.51 20.68
C TRP A 130 -20.26 4.18 20.62
N VAL A 131 -19.59 3.05 20.90
CA VAL A 131 -20.26 1.76 21.03
C VAL A 131 -21.17 1.76 22.25
N ARG A 132 -20.70 2.25 23.40
CA ARG A 132 -21.50 2.34 24.64
C ARG A 132 -22.70 3.26 24.51
N SER A 133 -22.58 4.35 23.75
CA SER A 133 -23.67 5.31 23.55
C SER A 133 -24.79 4.76 22.66
N ARG A 134 -24.58 3.65 21.93
CA ARG A 134 -25.60 3.01 21.09
C ARG A 134 -26.31 1.85 21.77
N TRP A 135 -26.92 2.19 22.90
CA TRP A 135 -27.72 1.32 23.77
C TRP A 135 -28.88 0.56 23.07
N PHE A 136 -29.15 0.82 21.79
CA PHE A 136 -30.15 0.14 20.95
C PHE A 136 -29.66 -0.30 19.57
N ALA A 137 -28.39 -0.71 19.43
CA ALA A 137 -28.01 -1.51 18.25
C ALA A 137 -28.72 -2.86 18.34
N ALA A 138 -29.87 -2.99 17.66
CA ALA A 138 -30.70 -4.17 17.63
C ALA A 138 -29.87 -5.46 17.45
N THR A 139 -30.36 -6.54 18.06
CA THR A 139 -29.79 -7.87 18.38
C THR A 139 -29.02 -8.64 17.29
N ARG A 140 -28.66 -8.02 16.15
CA ARG A 140 -27.84 -8.56 15.07
C ARG A 140 -26.42 -8.00 14.98
N ALA A 141 -26.08 -6.97 15.76
CA ALA A 141 -24.70 -6.51 15.86
C ALA A 141 -23.92 -7.37 16.86
N ARG A 142 -23.26 -8.44 16.37
CA ARG A 142 -22.28 -9.17 17.17
C ARG A 142 -21.10 -8.25 17.43
N VAL A 143 -21.00 -7.73 18.65
CA VAL A 143 -19.81 -7.01 19.12
C VAL A 143 -18.63 -7.97 19.05
N VAL A 144 -17.80 -7.85 18.01
CA VAL A 144 -16.51 -8.51 17.94
C VAL A 144 -15.61 -7.75 18.89
N THR A 145 -15.40 -8.30 20.08
CA THR A 145 -14.41 -7.79 21.02
C THR A 145 -13.03 -7.89 20.37
N ILE A 146 -12.42 -6.73 20.09
CA ILE A 146 -11.02 -6.65 19.69
C ILE A 146 -10.21 -6.89 20.97
N THR A 147 -9.86 -8.15 21.20
CA THR A 147 -8.92 -8.56 22.26
C THR A 147 -7.53 -8.02 21.90
N PRO A 148 -6.74 -7.52 22.88
CA PRO A 148 -5.45 -6.85 22.64
C PRO A 148 -4.44 -7.68 21.84
#